data_AF-A0A929IZP1-F1
#
_entry.id   AF-A0A929IZP1-F1
#
_cell.length_a   1.000
_cell.length_b   1.000
_cell.length_c   1.000
_cell.angle_alpha   90.00
_cell.angle_beta   90.00
_cell.angle_gamma   90.00
#
_symmetry.space_group_name_H-M   'P 1'
#
loop_
_entity.id
_entity.type
_entity.pdbx_description
1 polymer ?
#
loop_
_entity_poly.entity_id
_entity_poly.type
_entity_poly.pdbx_seq_one_letter_code
_entity_poly.pdbx_strand_id
1 'polypeptide(L)'
;MQQLQIEIYLSDETKLYQDWYTGLTQTENSEYTKKVRVIPPLDELKKLYEDWIKQQQEVIKIKFCKKYFQMRKQFQNQETLLIAGVADSLSSVFVGFPINLIAVATILVSEKYLDRICDC
;
A
#
# COMPACT_ATOMS: atom_id res chain seq x y z
N MET A 1 -2.54 16.35 7.81
CA MET A 1 -2.43 16.16 6.34
C MET A 1 -2.52 14.69 5.94
N GLN A 2 -1.76 13.76 6.56
CA GLN A 2 -1.87 12.31 6.26
C GLN A 2 -3.29 11.74 6.49
N GLN A 3 -3.98 12.11 7.57
CA GLN A 3 -5.34 11.62 7.86
C GLN A 3 -6.35 11.96 6.75
N LEU A 4 -6.35 13.20 6.25
CA LEU A 4 -7.22 13.62 5.15
C LEU A 4 -6.94 12.81 3.87
N GLN A 5 -5.67 12.50 3.58
CA GLN A 5 -5.30 11.67 2.44
C GLN A 5 -5.79 10.23 2.58
N ILE A 6 -5.71 9.67 3.79
CA ILE A 6 -6.25 8.33 4.09
C ILE A 6 -7.77 8.33 3.93
N GLU A 7 -8.47 9.35 4.43
CA GLU A 7 -9.93 9.49 4.27
C GLU A 7 -10.35 9.60 2.80
N ILE A 8 -9.58 10.33 1.98
CA ILE A 8 -9.78 10.38 0.53
C ILE A 8 -9.60 8.99 -0.07
N TYR A 9 -8.57 8.24 0.31
CA TYR A 9 -8.35 6.90 -0.21
C TYR A 9 -9.40 5.88 0.23
N LEU A 10 -9.91 6.01 1.46
CA LEU A 10 -11.00 5.16 1.95
C LEU A 10 -12.34 5.48 1.28
N SER A 11 -12.52 6.68 0.71
CA SER A 11 -13.75 7.10 0.02
C SER A 11 -13.66 7.03 -1.50
N ASP A 12 -12.46 7.07 -2.08
CA ASP A 12 -12.19 6.98 -3.51
C ASP A 12 -11.12 5.92 -3.79
N GLU A 13 -11.60 4.69 -3.95
CA GLU A 13 -10.77 3.54 -4.29
C GLU A 13 -10.07 3.73 -5.65
N THR A 14 -10.71 4.39 -6.62
CA THR A 14 -10.09 4.62 -7.93
C THR A 14 -8.83 5.46 -7.75
N LYS A 15 -8.95 6.58 -7.04
CA LYS A 15 -7.82 7.46 -6.75
C LYS A 15 -6.72 6.73 -5.96
N LEU A 16 -7.09 5.87 -5.02
CA LEU A 16 -6.14 5.08 -4.24
C LEU A 16 -5.22 4.22 -5.12
N TYR A 17 -5.78 3.43 -6.02
CA TYR A 17 -5.00 2.57 -6.91
C TYR A 17 -4.24 3.37 -7.98
N GLN A 18 -4.82 4.47 -8.48
CA GLN A 18 -4.15 5.36 -9.44
C GLN A 18 -2.91 6.01 -8.83
N ASP A 19 -3.00 6.53 -7.61
CA ASP A 19 -1.89 7.18 -6.93
C ASP A 19 -0.76 6.18 -6.58
N TRP A 20 -1.10 4.94 -6.24
CA TRP A 20 -0.12 3.85 -6.09
C TRP A 20 0.61 3.56 -7.42
N TYR A 21 -0.14 3.32 -8.49
CA TYR A 21 0.41 2.94 -9.80
C TYR A 21 1.26 4.06 -10.38
N THR A 22 0.80 5.30 -10.22
CA THR A 22 1.51 6.50 -10.68
C THR A 22 2.85 6.65 -9.94
N GLY A 23 2.89 6.46 -8.62
CA GLY A 23 4.15 6.46 -7.87
C GLY A 23 5.13 5.43 -8.41
N LEU A 24 4.67 4.18 -8.58
CA LEU A 24 5.50 3.09 -9.08
C LEU A 24 6.06 3.33 -10.50
N THR A 25 5.30 4.01 -11.36
CA THR A 25 5.63 4.19 -12.78
C THR A 25 6.31 5.52 -13.13
N GLN A 26 6.27 6.53 -12.25
CA GLN A 26 6.84 7.85 -12.51
C GLN A 26 8.36 7.98 -12.29
N THR A 27 9.06 6.93 -11.83
CA THR A 27 10.54 6.97 -11.82
C THR A 27 11.12 6.78 -13.21
N GLU A 28 11.90 7.77 -13.64
CA GLU A 28 12.55 7.92 -14.96
C GLU A 28 13.39 6.71 -15.44
N ASN A 29 13.63 5.68 -14.60
CA ASN A 29 14.50 4.54 -14.90
C ASN A 29 13.82 3.15 -14.81
N SER A 30 12.50 3.06 -14.64
CA SER A 30 11.84 1.75 -14.56
C SER A 30 11.39 1.24 -15.95
N GLU A 31 11.48 -0.06 -16.24
CA GLU A 31 10.92 -0.66 -17.48
C GLU A 31 9.41 -0.37 -17.67
N TYR A 32 8.75 0.15 -16.64
CA TYR A 32 7.35 0.53 -16.62
C TYR A 32 7.05 1.91 -17.24
N THR A 33 8.05 2.80 -17.41
CA THR A 33 7.82 4.15 -17.97
C THR A 33 7.40 4.16 -19.43
N LYS A 34 7.67 3.11 -20.21
CA LYS A 34 7.29 3.07 -21.64
C LYS A 34 5.79 2.92 -21.90
N LYS A 35 4.96 2.61 -20.89
CA LYS A 35 3.49 2.43 -21.03
C LYS A 35 2.62 3.55 -20.46
N VAL A 36 3.21 4.61 -19.89
CA VAL A 36 2.48 5.67 -19.15
C VAL A 36 1.85 6.72 -20.08
N ARG A 37 1.05 6.30 -21.06
CA ARG A 37 0.13 7.24 -21.77
C ARG A 37 -1.33 7.08 -21.35
N VAL A 38 -1.68 5.96 -20.73
CA VAL A 38 -3.04 5.67 -20.30
C VAL A 38 -2.98 4.98 -18.94
N ILE A 39 -3.64 5.57 -17.94
CA ILE A 39 -3.86 4.92 -16.65
C ILE A 39 -4.86 3.77 -16.89
N PRO A 40 -4.51 2.52 -16.55
CA PRO A 40 -5.42 1.39 -16.70
C PRO A 40 -6.74 1.56 -15.92
N PRO A 41 -7.83 0.88 -16.33
CA PRO A 41 -9.05 0.84 -15.54
C PRO A 41 -8.81 0.20 -14.15
N LEU A 42 -9.67 0.52 -13.18
CA LEU A 42 -9.51 0.09 -11.79
C LEU A 42 -9.31 -1.42 -11.64
N ASP A 43 -10.08 -2.24 -12.36
CA ASP A 43 -9.95 -3.70 -12.30
C ASP A 43 -8.57 -4.21 -12.73
N GLU A 44 -7.94 -3.53 -13.70
CA GLU A 44 -6.59 -3.86 -14.13
C GLU A 44 -5.56 -3.37 -13.11
N LEU A 45 -5.75 -2.17 -12.54
CA LEU A 45 -4.90 -1.66 -11.46
C LEU A 45 -4.90 -2.58 -10.23
N LYS A 46 -6.06 -3.12 -9.85
CA LYS A 46 -6.18 -4.09 -8.76
C LYS A 46 -5.38 -5.36 -9.03
N LYS A 47 -5.47 -5.91 -10.24
CA LYS A 47 -4.67 -7.09 -10.64
C LYS A 47 -3.17 -6.81 -10.60
N LEU A 48 -2.75 -5.65 -11.13
CA LEU A 48 -1.35 -5.23 -11.08
C LEU A 48 -0.86 -5.07 -9.64
N TYR A 49 -1.70 -4.52 -8.75
CA TYR A 49 -1.40 -4.42 -7.33
C TYR A 49 -1.24 -5.79 -6.69
N GLU A 50 -2.17 -6.72 -6.93
CA GLU A 50 -2.11 -8.08 -6.43
C GLU A 50 -0.83 -8.81 -6.85
N ASP A 51 -0.44 -8.70 -8.12
CA ASP A 51 0.77 -9.32 -8.63
C ASP A 51 2.02 -8.68 -8.03
N TRP A 52 2.04 -7.34 -7.91
CA TRP A 52 3.13 -6.62 -7.26
C TRP A 52 3.27 -7.02 -5.78
N ILE A 53 2.18 -7.04 -5.01
CA ILE A 53 2.23 -7.31 -3.58
C ILE A 53 2.56 -8.78 -3.28
N LYS A 54 2.15 -9.73 -4.13
CA LYS A 54 2.58 -11.14 -4.05
C LYS A 54 4.09 -11.28 -4.13
N GLN A 55 4.76 -10.49 -4.97
CA GLN A 55 6.23 -10.49 -5.05
C GLN A 55 6.88 -9.95 -3.76
N GLN A 56 6.18 -9.08 -3.03
CA GLN A 56 6.67 -8.49 -1.77
C GLN A 56 6.24 -9.27 -0.52
N GLN A 57 5.37 -10.28 -0.66
CA GLN A 57 4.73 -10.98 0.45
C GLN A 57 5.73 -11.52 1.47
N GLU A 58 6.78 -12.22 1.03
CA GLU A 58 7.78 -12.80 1.94
C GLU A 58 8.56 -11.72 2.70
N VAL A 59 8.89 -10.60 2.04
CA VAL A 59 9.60 -9.48 2.66
C VAL A 59 8.72 -8.82 3.72
N ILE A 60 7.43 -8.60 3.41
CA ILE A 60 6.45 -8.08 4.37
C ILE A 60 6.32 -9.06 5.54
N LYS A 61 6.19 -10.37 5.26
CA LYS A 61 6.03 -11.38 6.30
C LYS A 61 7.17 -11.36 7.31
N ILE A 62 8.41 -11.38 6.82
CA ILE A 62 9.63 -11.45 7.64
C ILE A 62 9.87 -10.14 8.38
N LYS A 63 9.76 -8.99 7.69
CA LYS A 63 10.18 -7.70 8.25
C LYS A 63 9.08 -6.94 8.98
N PHE A 64 7.82 -7.21 8.68
CA PHE A 64 6.71 -6.35 9.08
C PHE A 64 5.71 -6.99 10.04
N CYS A 65 5.41 -8.29 9.91
CA CYS A 65 4.29 -8.89 10.65
C CYS A 65 4.39 -8.78 12.17
N LYS A 66 5.59 -8.92 12.76
CA LYS A 66 5.77 -8.72 14.21
C LYS A 66 5.36 -7.32 14.67
N LYS A 67 5.70 -6.30 13.86
CA LYS A 67 5.35 -4.90 14.14
C LYS A 67 3.87 -4.65 13.88
N TYR A 68 3.32 -5.24 12.82
CA TYR A 68 1.90 -5.13 12.49
C TYR A 68 1.00 -5.64 13.63
N PHE A 69 1.30 -6.80 14.20
CA PHE A 69 0.53 -7.37 15.31
C PHE A 69 0.45 -6.42 16.52
N GLN A 70 1.56 -5.75 16.85
CA GLN A 70 1.60 -4.76 17.92
C GLN A 70 0.74 -3.54 17.59
N MET A 71 0.86 -3.01 16.36
CA MET A 71 0.07 -1.87 15.91
C MET A 71 -1.42 -2.19 15.85
N ARG A 72 -1.80 -3.39 15.39
CA ARG A 72 -3.20 -3.85 15.31
C ARG A 72 -3.86 -3.90 16.69
N LYS A 73 -3.12 -4.34 17.71
CA LYS A 73 -3.59 -4.32 19.10
C LYS A 73 -3.69 -2.90 19.66
N GLN A 74 -2.71 -2.04 19.37
CA GLN A 74 -2.67 -0.67 19.88
C GLN A 74 -3.78 0.21 19.29
N PHE A 75 -4.04 0.08 17.99
CA PHE A 75 -5.01 0.90 17.25
C PHE A 75 -6.28 0.13 16.93
N GLN A 76 -6.68 -0.79 17.82
CA GLN A 76 -7.91 -1.58 17.65
C GLN A 76 -9.10 -0.61 17.52
N ASN A 77 -9.82 -0.69 16.40
CA ASN A 77 -10.94 0.19 16.00
C ASN A 77 -10.57 1.61 15.53
N GLN A 78 -9.28 1.91 15.33
CA GLN A 78 -8.82 3.19 14.79
C GLN A 78 -8.12 2.97 13.45
N GLU A 79 -8.90 2.64 12.41
CA GLU A 79 -8.39 2.24 11.10
C GLU A 79 -7.45 3.29 10.47
N THR A 80 -7.82 4.57 10.51
CA THR A 80 -6.97 5.66 9.98
C THR A 80 -5.62 5.74 10.69
N LEU A 81 -5.58 5.53 12.01
CA LEU A 81 -4.33 5.54 12.78
C LEU A 81 -3.51 4.27 12.55
N LEU A 82 -4.17 3.13 12.36
CA LEU A 82 -3.50 1.90 11.93
C LEU A 82 -2.86 2.07 10.54
N ILE A 83 -3.58 2.65 9.57
CA ILE A 83 -3.06 2.92 8.22
C ILE A 83 -1.86 3.86 8.30
N ALA A 84 -1.94 4.96 9.06
CA ALA A 84 -0.83 5.88 9.23
C ALA A 84 0.41 5.18 9.83
N GLY A 85 0.22 4.41 10.92
CA GLY A 85 1.30 3.66 11.55
C GLY A 85 1.91 2.58 10.65
N VAL A 86 1.08 1.95 9.81
CA VAL A 86 1.53 1.01 8.78
C VAL A 86 2.35 1.75 7.71
N ALA A 87 1.88 2.88 7.19
CA ALA A 87 2.59 3.67 6.19
C ALA A 87 3.98 4.10 6.67
N ASP A 88 4.06 4.65 7.89
CA ASP A 88 5.33 5.04 8.51
C ASP A 88 6.27 3.85 8.67
N SER A 89 5.72 2.69 9.00
CA SER A 89 6.49 1.46 9.21
C SER A 89 6.93 0.78 7.91
N LEU A 90 6.16 0.93 6.83
CA LEU A 90 6.50 0.38 5.52
C LEU A 90 7.65 1.13 4.85
N SER A 91 7.92 2.38 5.27
CA SER A 91 9.06 3.16 4.78
C SER A 91 10.40 2.44 4.95
N SER A 92 10.56 1.63 6.01
CA SER A 92 11.78 0.83 6.25
C SER A 92 11.81 -0.49 5.48
N VAL A 93 10.66 -0.96 4.99
CA VAL A 93 10.54 -2.18 4.18
C VAL A 93 10.81 -1.85 2.71
N PHE A 94 10.26 -0.74 2.23
CA PHE A 94 10.32 -0.30 0.85
C PHE A 94 11.28 0.88 0.64
N VAL A 95 12.40 0.90 1.37
CA VAL A 95 13.44 1.92 1.22
C VAL A 95 13.91 1.98 -0.23
N GLY A 96 13.86 3.16 -0.84
CA GLY A 96 14.29 3.38 -2.23
C GLY A 96 13.25 3.02 -3.29
N PHE A 97 12.06 2.54 -2.92
CA PHE A 97 10.95 2.37 -3.85
C PHE A 97 10.17 3.68 -3.97
N PRO A 98 9.87 4.15 -5.19
CA PRO A 98 9.14 5.39 -5.43
C PRO A 98 7.62 5.23 -5.24
N ILE A 99 7.19 4.51 -4.21
CA ILE A 99 5.78 4.16 -4.04
C ILE A 99 5.07 5.13 -3.09
N ASN A 100 3.78 5.36 -3.34
CA ASN A 100 2.94 6.04 -2.38
C ASN A 100 2.63 5.11 -1.20
N LEU A 101 3.41 5.21 -0.14
CA LEU A 101 3.31 4.34 1.04
C LEU A 101 1.97 4.45 1.76
N ILE A 102 1.30 5.62 1.69
CA ILE A 102 -0.02 5.80 2.30
C ILE A 102 -1.06 5.04 1.49
N ALA A 103 -0.98 5.08 0.16
CA ALA A 103 -1.84 4.27 -0.69
C ALA A 103 -1.62 2.76 -0.44
N VAL A 104 -0.36 2.31 -0.43
CA VAL A 104 -0.03 0.91 -0.14
C VAL A 104 -0.55 0.49 1.23
N ALA A 105 -0.31 1.28 2.27
CA ALA A 105 -0.79 1.00 3.61
C ALA A 105 -2.32 0.95 3.69
N THR A 106 -3.00 1.85 2.98
CA THR A 106 -4.48 1.88 2.94
C THR A 106 -5.00 0.57 2.36
N ILE A 107 -4.53 0.15 1.18
CA ILE A 107 -4.94 -1.11 0.55
C ILE A 107 -4.63 -2.30 1.47
N LEU A 108 -3.43 -2.35 2.03
CA LEU A 108 -2.97 -3.44 2.88
C LEU A 108 -3.83 -3.65 4.13
N VAL A 109 -4.35 -2.57 4.71
CA VAL A 109 -5.19 -2.60 5.91
C VAL A 109 -6.67 -2.77 5.54
N SER A 110 -7.21 -1.98 4.61
CA SER A 110 -8.64 -2.00 4.27
C SER A 110 -9.07 -3.33 3.65
N GLU A 111 -8.22 -3.91 2.80
CA GLU A 111 -8.45 -5.23 2.18
C GLU A 111 -8.06 -6.40 3.08
N LYS A 112 -7.73 -6.15 4.36
CA LYS A 112 -7.26 -7.16 5.32
C LYS A 112 -6.13 -8.04 4.78
N TYR A 113 -5.27 -7.47 3.93
CA TYR A 113 -4.20 -8.22 3.31
C TYR A 113 -3.10 -8.54 4.32
N LEU A 114 -2.82 -7.60 5.24
CA LEU A 114 -1.89 -7.84 6.35
C LEU A 114 -2.40 -8.88 7.34
N ASP A 115 -3.71 -8.90 7.64
CA ASP A 115 -4.31 -9.95 8.47
C ASP A 115 -4.10 -11.35 7.82
N ARG A 116 -4.27 -11.44 6.49
CA ARG A 116 -4.05 -12.67 5.71
C ARG A 116 -2.59 -13.12 5.63
N ILE A 117 -1.63 -12.20 5.49
CA ILE A 117 -0.19 -12.54 5.41
C ILE A 117 0.39 -12.88 6.79
N CYS A 118 -0.02 -12.13 7.80
CA CYS A 118 0.57 -12.18 9.13
C CYS A 118 -0.11 -13.16 10.08
N ASP A 119 -1.17 -13.85 9.63
CA ASP A 119 -1.98 -14.78 10.42
C ASP A 119 -2.41 -14.14 11.76
N CYS A 120 -2.88 -12.89 11.71
CA CYS A 120 -3.18 -12.05 12.87
C CYS A 120 -4.68 -11.91 13.14
#